data_AF-A0A7M4EI19-F1
#
_entry.id   AF-A0A7M4EI19-F1
#
_cell.length_a   1.000
_cell.length_b   1.000
_cell.length_c   1.000
_cell.angle_alpha   90.00
_cell.angle_beta   90.00
_cell.angle_gamma   90.00
#
_symmetry.space_group_name_H-M   'P 1'
#
loop_
_entity.id
_entity.type
_entity.pdbx_description
1 polymer ?
#
loop_
_entity_poly.entity_id
_entity_poly.type
_entity_poly.pdbx_seq_one_letter_code
_entity_poly.pdbx_strand_id
1 'polypeptide(L)'
;MWDCESDPILPYCWFTDAIINLCKDVPGLAISFLALHKSSVMYKLTCQLFYFFPGMNGTSVENFSCTVYNRSFMNCTWNAGRNAPKDTQYFLYQQFSKSEDEIECQQYIKDAHGRHTGCIFQQVDRRNQVYFLVNGSSTESEIQFYDEYIKLYKTEILPPPLHITVKCVEDPPHCTVQWEEPFEHNRCFEYEIDIQSKENEVRVIFGTAFEIGI
;
A
#
# COMPACT_ATOMS: atom_id res chain seq x y z
N MET A 1 24.61 -8.08 31.10
CA MET A 1 25.47 -8.09 32.30
C MET A 1 25.75 -6.63 32.59
N TRP A 2 25.45 -6.14 33.78
CA TRP A 2 25.59 -4.72 34.13
C TRP A 2 27.02 -4.48 34.61
N ASP A 3 27.82 -3.76 33.84
CA ASP A 3 29.13 -3.30 34.29
C ASP A 3 29.01 -1.80 34.62
N CYS A 4 28.89 -1.50 35.91
CA CYS A 4 28.91 -0.11 36.40
C CYS A 4 30.28 0.14 37.03
N GLU A 5 31.10 0.97 36.38
CA GLU A 5 32.32 1.49 36.98
C GLU A 5 31.96 2.70 37.86
N SER A 6 32.38 2.68 39.12
CA SER A 6 32.03 3.73 40.10
C SER A 6 33.01 4.90 40.00
N ASP A 7 32.70 5.87 39.13
CA ASP A 7 33.37 7.18 39.13
C ASP A 7 32.60 8.17 40.05
N PRO A 8 33.24 8.84 41.01
CA PRO A 8 32.58 9.69 42.00
C PRO A 8 31.97 11.00 41.45
N ILE A 9 32.16 11.33 40.17
CA ILE A 9 31.68 12.62 39.63
C ILE A 9 30.46 12.46 38.70
N LEU A 10 30.36 11.41 37.90
CA LEU A 10 29.20 11.08 37.04
C LEU A 10 29.17 9.57 36.73
N PRO A 11 28.14 8.79 37.13
CA PRO A 11 28.02 7.40 36.69
C PRO A 11 27.45 7.38 35.26
N TYR A 12 28.28 7.00 34.28
CA TYR A 12 27.84 6.73 32.92
C TYR A 12 27.54 5.24 32.76
N CYS A 13 26.28 4.87 32.53
CA CYS A 13 25.92 3.51 32.15
C CYS A 13 25.95 3.38 30.63
N TRP A 14 26.80 2.50 30.10
CA TRP A 14 26.75 2.09 28.70
C TRP A 14 25.83 0.87 28.58
N PHE A 15 24.80 0.94 27.74
CA PHE A 15 23.97 -0.22 27.41
C PHE A 15 24.46 -0.87 26.13
N THR A 16 24.81 -2.16 26.21
CA THR A 16 25.19 -2.97 25.06
C THR A 16 23.95 -3.54 24.35
N ASP A 17 23.75 -3.07 23.12
CA ASP A 17 23.11 -3.67 21.91
C ASP A 17 21.73 -4.35 21.96
N ALA A 18 21.21 -4.82 23.09
CA ALA A 18 19.98 -5.63 23.12
C ALA A 18 18.68 -4.80 23.00
N ILE A 19 18.69 -3.53 23.41
CA ILE A 19 17.48 -2.68 23.45
C ILE A 19 17.25 -1.95 22.13
N ILE A 20 18.31 -1.63 21.37
CA ILE A 20 18.21 -0.92 20.09
C ILE A 20 17.41 -1.73 19.06
N ASN A 21 17.51 -3.06 19.09
CA ASN A 21 16.78 -3.94 18.18
C ASN A 21 15.27 -4.00 18.45
N LEU A 22 14.80 -3.66 19.66
CA LEU A 22 13.35 -3.58 19.95
C LEU A 22 12.70 -2.28 19.46
N CYS A 23 13.51 -1.27 19.09
CA CYS A 23 13.02 0.05 18.66
C CYS A 23 12.79 0.18 17.15
N LYS A 24 13.12 -0.83 16.34
CA LYS A 24 12.99 -0.77 14.87
C LYS A 24 11.56 -0.97 14.36
N ASP A 25 10.68 -1.66 15.12
CA ASP A 25 9.49 -2.28 14.51
C ASP A 25 8.12 -1.78 15.01
N VAL A 26 8.03 -0.64 15.72
CA VAL A 26 6.72 -0.12 16.16
C VAL A 26 6.59 1.40 16.02
N PRO A 27 5.87 1.90 15.01
CA PRO A 27 5.54 3.32 14.91
C PRO A 27 4.61 3.75 16.05
N GLY A 28 4.96 4.82 16.78
CA GLY A 28 4.05 5.53 17.69
C GLY A 28 4.09 5.18 19.18
N LEU A 29 5.07 4.39 19.65
CA LEU A 29 5.19 4.08 21.09
C LEU A 29 6.17 5.02 21.81
N ALA A 30 5.67 5.82 22.75
CA ALA A 30 6.50 6.50 23.73
C ALA A 30 6.78 5.57 24.92
N ILE A 31 7.99 5.03 25.02
CA ILE A 31 8.39 4.18 26.14
C ILE A 31 9.01 5.07 27.23
N SER A 32 8.37 5.10 28.40
CA SER A 32 8.89 5.79 29.59
C SER A 32 9.62 4.78 30.47
N PHE A 33 10.90 4.99 30.76
CA PHE A 33 11.63 4.17 31.73
C PHE A 33 11.59 4.84 33.11
N LEU A 34 11.17 4.07 34.12
CA LEU A 34 11.31 4.47 35.52
C LEU A 34 12.61 3.86 36.07
N ALA A 35 13.61 4.70 36.30
CA ALA A 35 14.81 4.28 37.03
C ALA A 35 14.52 4.36 38.54
N LEU A 36 14.53 3.22 39.23
CA LEU A 36 14.39 3.15 40.68
C LEU A 36 15.78 3.27 41.32
N HIS A 37 16.15 4.48 41.76
CA HIS A 37 17.28 4.65 42.68
C HIS A 37 16.85 4.26 44.09
N LYS A 38 17.73 3.61 44.86
CA LYS A 38 17.50 3.20 46.26
C LYS A 38 17.51 4.38 47.26
N SER A 39 17.14 5.58 46.81
CA SER A 39 16.89 6.78 47.61
C SER A 39 15.77 7.55 46.92
N SER A 40 14.74 7.93 47.69
CA SER A 40 13.34 8.22 47.32
C SER A 40 13.07 9.41 46.38
N VAL A 41 13.91 9.67 45.38
CA VAL A 41 13.74 10.75 44.40
C VAL A 41 13.50 10.14 43.01
N MET A 42 12.27 10.27 42.51
CA MET A 42 11.87 9.88 41.16
C MET A 42 12.33 10.94 40.16
N TYR A 43 13.36 10.66 39.37
CA TYR A 43 13.70 11.48 38.20
C TYR A 43 13.01 10.88 36.96
N LYS A 44 12.05 11.62 36.39
CA LYS A 44 11.39 11.24 35.14
C LYS A 44 12.27 11.64 33.97
N LEU A 45 13.17 10.75 33.56
CA LEU A 45 13.92 10.90 32.30
C LEU A 45 12.97 10.62 31.14
N THR A 46 12.57 11.66 30.42
CA THR A 46 11.74 11.52 29.23
C THR A 46 12.66 11.57 28.01
N CYS A 47 13.05 10.41 27.47
CA CYS A 47 13.70 10.35 26.16
C CYS A 47 12.64 10.59 25.09
N GLN A 48 12.60 11.80 24.51
CA GLN A 48 11.86 12.04 23.29
C GLN A 48 12.72 11.53 22.12
N LEU A 49 12.34 10.41 21.51
CA LEU A 49 12.86 10.00 20.21
C LEU A 49 12.33 11.00 19.17
N PHE A 50 13.12 12.02 18.84
CA PHE A 50 12.91 12.79 17.63
C PHE A 50 13.36 11.93 16.45
N TYR A 51 12.39 11.25 15.80
CA TYR A 51 12.62 10.69 14.48
C TYR A 51 12.85 11.86 13.52
N PHE A 52 14.12 12.16 13.23
CA PHE A 52 14.49 13.08 12.17
C PHE A 52 14.40 12.29 10.86
N PHE A 53 13.29 12.42 10.13
CA PHE A 53 13.23 11.92 8.77
C PHE A 53 14.21 12.75 7.93
N PRO A 54 15.25 12.14 7.33
CA PRO A 54 16.15 12.87 6.45
C PRO A 54 15.36 13.42 5.25
N GLY A 55 15.74 14.60 4.78
CA GLY A 55 15.11 15.29 3.65
C GLY A 55 14.12 16.42 4.00
N MET A 56 14.02 17.40 3.10
CA MET A 56 13.15 18.56 3.28
C MET A 56 11.68 18.19 3.07
N ASN A 57 10.78 18.80 3.86
CA ASN A 57 9.34 18.61 3.70
C ASN A 57 8.88 18.90 2.26
N GLY A 58 8.13 17.97 1.68
CA GLY A 58 7.60 18.09 0.32
C GLY A 58 8.57 17.65 -0.79
N THR A 59 9.70 17.01 -0.44
CA THR A 59 10.59 16.34 -1.42
C THR A 59 10.11 14.91 -1.75
N SER A 60 9.36 14.30 -0.84
CA SER A 60 8.73 12.99 -1.01
C SER A 60 7.68 12.99 -2.12
N VAL A 61 7.32 11.81 -2.61
CA VAL A 61 6.33 11.65 -3.68
C VAL A 61 4.94 12.09 -3.24
N GLU A 62 4.12 12.51 -4.20
CA GLU A 62 2.73 12.91 -3.97
C GLU A 62 1.77 12.06 -4.82
N ASN A 63 0.52 11.91 -4.36
CA ASN A 63 -0.51 11.16 -5.07
C ASN A 63 -0.09 9.72 -5.43
N PHE A 64 0.58 9.04 -4.51
CA PHE A 64 0.91 7.64 -4.67
C PHE A 64 -0.37 6.81 -4.74
N SER A 65 -0.45 5.93 -5.74
CA SER A 65 -1.58 5.02 -5.91
C SER A 65 -1.14 3.77 -6.64
N CYS A 66 -1.67 2.62 -6.25
CA CYS A 66 -1.40 1.33 -6.89
C CYS A 66 -2.70 0.65 -7.30
N THR A 67 -2.76 0.16 -8.52
CA THR A 67 -3.93 -0.52 -9.09
C THR A 67 -3.55 -1.90 -9.63
N VAL A 68 -4.27 -2.93 -9.22
CA VAL A 68 -4.07 -4.29 -9.73
C VAL A 68 -4.96 -4.53 -10.95
N TYR A 69 -4.41 -5.13 -12.00
CA TYR A 69 -5.11 -5.43 -13.24
C TYR A 69 -4.61 -6.75 -13.85
N ASN A 70 -5.34 -7.28 -14.84
CA ASN A 70 -4.96 -8.48 -15.59
C ASN A 70 -4.49 -9.66 -14.70
N ARG A 71 -5.26 -9.95 -13.63
CA ARG A 71 -5.04 -11.03 -12.64
C ARG A 71 -3.81 -10.86 -11.73
N SER A 72 -2.67 -10.38 -12.21
CA SER A 72 -1.41 -10.40 -11.43
C SER A 72 -0.45 -9.25 -11.70
N PHE A 73 -0.87 -8.24 -12.46
CA PHE A 73 -0.07 -7.04 -12.69
C PHE A 73 -0.52 -5.93 -11.75
N MET A 74 0.41 -5.11 -11.28
CA MET A 74 0.10 -3.95 -10.45
C MET A 74 0.83 -2.73 -11.00
N ASN A 75 0.08 -1.69 -11.30
CA ASN A 75 0.60 -0.39 -11.74
C ASN A 75 0.52 0.58 -10.57
N CYS A 76 1.68 1.03 -10.10
CA CYS A 76 1.80 2.10 -9.12
C CYS A 76 2.27 3.38 -9.79
N THR A 77 1.67 4.52 -9.47
CA THR A 77 2.01 5.84 -10.03
C THR A 77 2.12 6.87 -8.94
N TRP A 78 2.96 7.88 -9.16
CA TRP A 78 3.10 9.01 -8.26
C TRP A 78 3.59 10.26 -8.99
N ASN A 79 3.38 11.40 -8.35
CA ASN A 79 3.96 12.68 -8.74
C ASN A 79 5.24 12.93 -7.95
N ALA A 80 6.19 13.64 -8.55
CA ALA A 80 7.35 14.14 -7.82
C ALA A 80 6.90 15.16 -6.76
N GLY A 81 7.63 15.20 -5.64
CA GLY A 81 7.39 16.16 -4.58
C GLY A 81 7.51 17.60 -5.07
N ARG A 82 6.63 18.49 -4.58
CA ARG A 82 6.64 19.90 -4.97
C ARG A 82 7.98 20.60 -4.74
N ASN A 83 8.72 20.17 -3.73
CA ASN A 83 10.02 20.72 -3.35
C ASN A 83 11.18 19.80 -3.75
N ALA A 84 10.92 18.73 -4.51
CA ALA A 84 11.97 17.83 -4.96
C ALA A 84 12.86 18.51 -6.02
N PRO A 85 14.19 18.48 -5.85
CA PRO A 85 15.15 18.90 -6.87
C PRO A 85 14.88 18.31 -8.27
N LYS A 86 15.44 18.94 -9.30
CA LYS A 86 15.26 18.50 -10.69
C LYS A 86 16.06 17.23 -11.03
N ASP A 87 17.09 16.93 -10.26
CA ASP A 87 17.89 15.71 -10.41
C ASP A 87 17.35 14.53 -9.58
N THR A 88 16.27 14.72 -8.81
CA THR A 88 15.70 13.66 -7.97
C THR A 88 15.30 12.43 -8.77
N GLN A 89 15.77 11.26 -8.34
CA GLN A 89 15.35 9.95 -8.82
C GLN A 89 14.67 9.17 -7.69
N TYR A 90 13.54 8.53 -8.00
CA TYR A 90 12.75 7.76 -7.03
C TYR A 90 12.89 6.25 -7.22
N PHE A 91 12.79 5.50 -6.14
CA PHE A 91 12.90 4.03 -6.13
C PHE A 91 11.79 3.45 -5.29
N LEU A 92 11.02 2.51 -5.85
CA LEU A 92 9.88 1.89 -5.17
C LEU A 92 10.21 0.46 -4.76
N TYR A 93 9.91 0.15 -3.51
CA TYR A 93 10.03 -1.17 -2.91
C TYR A 93 8.67 -1.62 -2.38
N GLN A 94 8.41 -2.93 -2.45
CA GLN A 94 7.27 -3.56 -1.80
C GLN A 94 7.72 -4.65 -0.84
N GLN A 95 6.99 -4.81 0.26
CA GLN A 95 7.18 -5.90 1.21
C GLN A 95 5.82 -6.51 1.57
N PHE A 96 5.72 -7.83 1.48
CA PHE A 96 4.51 -8.54 1.89
C PHE A 96 4.51 -8.73 3.40
N SER A 97 3.34 -8.61 4.05
CA SER A 97 3.22 -8.69 5.53
C SER A 97 3.77 -9.96 6.19
N LYS A 98 4.03 -11.02 5.42
CA LYS A 98 4.58 -12.31 5.90
C LYS A 98 5.99 -12.60 5.35
N SER A 99 6.58 -11.68 4.63
CA SER A 99 7.88 -11.83 3.98
C SER A 99 8.86 -10.84 4.58
N GLU A 100 10.06 -11.31 4.92
CA GLU A 100 11.16 -10.42 5.27
C GLU A 100 11.79 -9.79 4.01
N ASP A 101 11.61 -10.41 2.85
CA ASP A 101 12.20 -9.94 1.59
C ASP A 101 11.49 -8.67 1.07
N GLU A 102 12.28 -7.62 0.86
CA GLU A 102 11.90 -6.42 0.12
C GLU A 102 12.15 -6.63 -1.38
N ILE A 103 11.17 -6.28 -2.21
CA ILE A 103 11.25 -6.42 -3.67
C ILE A 103 11.24 -5.04 -4.30
N GLU A 104 12.34 -4.68 -4.97
CA GLU A 104 12.39 -3.48 -5.78
C GLU A 104 11.48 -3.60 -7.01
N CYS A 105 10.95 -2.45 -7.46
CA CYS A 105 10.26 -2.32 -8.73
C CYS A 105 10.97 -3.02 -9.88
N GLN A 106 10.23 -3.88 -10.59
CA GLN A 106 10.75 -4.64 -11.72
C GLN A 106 10.78 -3.81 -13.02
N GLN A 107 9.83 -2.89 -13.18
CA GLN A 107 9.65 -2.13 -14.42
C GLN A 107 9.22 -0.69 -14.12
N TYR A 108 10.17 0.24 -14.10
CA TYR A 108 9.86 1.65 -13.84
C TYR A 108 9.19 2.33 -15.04
N ILE A 109 8.15 3.11 -14.74
CA ILE A 109 7.55 4.09 -15.65
C ILE A 109 8.31 5.40 -15.46
N LYS A 110 8.73 6.01 -16.57
CA LYS A 110 9.59 7.19 -16.57
C LYS A 110 8.92 8.38 -17.24
N ASP A 111 9.19 9.58 -16.73
CA ASP A 111 8.81 10.82 -17.39
C ASP A 111 9.76 11.17 -18.55
N ALA A 112 9.51 12.31 -19.19
CA ALA A 112 10.34 12.82 -20.29
C ALA A 112 11.81 13.08 -19.93
N HIS A 113 12.13 13.24 -18.64
CA HIS A 113 13.48 13.46 -18.13
C HIS A 113 14.13 12.18 -17.59
N GLY A 114 13.46 11.03 -17.70
CA GLY A 114 13.96 9.75 -17.20
C GLY A 114 13.77 9.55 -15.69
N ARG A 115 13.05 10.43 -15.01
CA ARG A 115 12.69 10.28 -13.60
C ARG A 115 11.61 9.21 -13.47
N HIS A 116 11.74 8.35 -12.47
CA HIS A 116 10.74 7.34 -12.16
C HIS A 116 9.49 8.01 -11.56
N THR A 117 8.35 7.80 -12.22
CA THR A 117 7.03 8.31 -11.82
C THR A 117 6.00 7.20 -11.65
N GLY A 118 6.45 5.96 -11.77
CA GLY A 118 5.61 4.79 -11.60
C GLY A 118 6.39 3.49 -11.66
N CYS A 119 5.69 2.40 -11.41
CA CYS A 119 6.21 1.05 -11.41
C CYS A 119 5.16 0.05 -11.89
N ILE A 120 5.59 -0.96 -12.62
CA ILE A 120 4.80 -2.17 -12.89
C ILE A 120 5.44 -3.35 -12.18
N PHE A 121 4.71 -3.94 -11.24
CA PHE A 121 5.06 -5.23 -10.62
C PHE A 121 4.31 -6.36 -11.33
N GLN A 122 4.97 -7.51 -11.45
CA GLN A 122 4.41 -8.73 -12.00
C GLN A 122 4.21 -9.78 -10.89
N GLN A 123 3.26 -10.70 -11.11
CA GLN A 123 3.01 -11.85 -10.24
C GLN A 123 2.63 -11.47 -8.80
N VAL A 124 1.83 -10.42 -8.63
CA VAL A 124 1.45 -9.90 -7.32
C VAL A 124 0.36 -10.75 -6.66
N ASP A 125 0.52 -11.07 -5.37
CA ASP A 125 -0.52 -11.72 -4.57
C ASP A 125 -1.54 -10.70 -4.05
N ARG A 126 -2.75 -10.75 -4.61
CA ARG A 126 -3.88 -9.86 -4.33
C ARG A 126 -4.48 -10.02 -2.92
N ARG A 127 -4.19 -11.13 -2.23
CA ARG A 127 -4.87 -11.49 -0.98
C ARG A 127 -4.29 -10.80 0.25
N ASN A 128 -3.13 -10.16 0.12
CA ASN A 128 -2.39 -9.61 1.24
C ASN A 128 -2.40 -8.07 1.28
N GLN A 129 -2.19 -7.54 2.49
CA GLN A 129 -1.77 -6.16 2.69
C GLN A 129 -0.27 -6.07 2.39
N VAL A 130 0.11 -5.05 1.62
CA VAL A 130 1.48 -4.83 1.16
C VAL A 130 1.96 -3.50 1.69
N TYR A 131 3.18 -3.48 2.21
CA TYR A 131 3.90 -2.26 2.57
C TYR A 131 4.65 -1.75 1.34
N PHE A 132 4.50 -0.47 1.03
CA PHE A 132 5.24 0.21 -0.02
C PHE A 132 6.16 1.25 0.58
N LEU A 133 7.38 1.33 0.06
CA LEU A 133 8.38 2.33 0.42
C LEU A 133 8.91 2.97 -0.86
N VAL A 134 8.79 4.29 -0.99
CA VAL A 134 9.42 5.07 -2.05
C VAL A 134 10.56 5.89 -1.47
N ASN A 135 11.78 5.56 -1.87
CA ASN A 135 12.97 6.34 -1.56
C ASN A 135 13.28 7.32 -2.69
N GLY A 136 14.09 8.33 -2.39
CA GLY A 136 14.59 9.28 -3.38
C GLY A 136 16.09 9.53 -3.20
N SER A 137 16.76 9.83 -4.31
CA SER A 137 18.16 10.24 -4.34
C SER A 137 18.30 11.51 -5.16
N SER A 138 19.10 12.45 -4.67
CA SER A 138 19.47 13.70 -5.34
C SER A 138 20.86 14.12 -4.86
N THR A 139 21.59 14.80 -5.73
CA THR A 139 22.90 15.40 -5.42
C THR A 139 22.76 16.75 -4.71
N GLU A 140 21.60 17.40 -4.81
CA GLU A 140 21.35 18.72 -4.23
C GLU A 140 20.89 18.65 -2.77
N SER A 141 20.04 17.67 -2.43
CA SER A 141 19.50 17.53 -1.08
C SER A 141 19.03 16.12 -0.78
N GLU A 142 18.96 15.77 0.50
CA GLU A 142 18.26 14.56 0.95
C GLU A 142 16.77 14.61 0.57
N ILE A 143 16.23 13.45 0.21
CA ILE A 143 14.84 13.29 -0.21
C ILE A 143 14.10 12.49 0.85
N GLN A 144 13.00 13.04 1.32
CA GLN A 144 12.11 12.36 2.26
C GLN A 144 11.48 11.15 1.58
N PHE A 145 11.47 10.00 2.27
CA PHE A 145 10.79 8.81 1.76
C PHE A 145 9.26 8.93 1.90
N TYR A 146 8.54 8.08 1.19
CA TYR A 146 7.10 7.88 1.34
C TYR A 146 6.84 6.43 1.68
N ASP A 147 5.94 6.15 2.62
CA ASP A 147 5.51 4.79 2.89
C ASP A 147 4.00 4.67 3.14
N GLU A 148 3.43 3.53 2.73
CA GLU A 148 2.01 3.25 2.94
C GLU A 148 1.75 1.74 2.95
N TYR A 149 0.77 1.32 3.76
CA TYR A 149 0.18 -0.01 3.67
C TYR A 149 -1.09 -0.01 2.81
N ILE A 150 -1.09 -0.77 1.72
CA ILE A 150 -2.25 -0.87 0.82
C ILE A 150 -2.80 -2.30 0.85
N LYS A 151 -4.13 -2.40 0.92
CA LYS A 151 -4.87 -3.65 0.74
C LYS A 151 -5.23 -3.84 -0.73
N LEU A 152 -4.47 -4.68 -1.43
CA LEU A 152 -4.52 -4.78 -2.90
C LEU A 152 -5.90 -5.17 -3.45
N TYR A 153 -6.66 -6.00 -2.73
CA TYR A 153 -8.02 -6.37 -3.15
C TYR A 153 -9.00 -5.18 -3.26
N LYS A 154 -8.69 -4.05 -2.61
CA LYS A 154 -9.51 -2.81 -2.70
C LYS A 154 -9.15 -1.94 -3.90
N THR A 155 -7.98 -2.14 -4.48
CA THR A 155 -7.47 -1.35 -5.61
C THR A 155 -7.37 -2.17 -6.90
N GLU A 156 -8.03 -3.32 -6.93
CA GLU A 156 -8.09 -4.19 -8.09
C GLU A 156 -9.18 -3.73 -9.06
N ILE A 157 -8.82 -3.59 -10.34
CA ILE A 157 -9.77 -3.48 -11.43
C ILE A 157 -10.26 -4.89 -11.76
N LEU A 158 -11.57 -5.11 -11.56
CA LEU A 158 -12.22 -6.34 -11.96
C LEU A 158 -12.45 -6.32 -13.49
N PRO A 159 -11.94 -7.30 -14.26
CA PRO A 159 -12.38 -7.53 -15.63
C PRO A 159 -13.90 -7.69 -15.74
N PRO A 160 -14.47 -7.38 -16.91
CA PRO A 160 -15.89 -7.60 -17.17
C PRO A 160 -16.25 -9.09 -17.16
N PRO A 161 -17.55 -9.43 -17.05
CA PRO A 161 -18.04 -10.79 -17.23
C PRO A 161 -17.60 -11.40 -18.56
N LEU A 162 -17.44 -12.73 -18.58
CA LEU A 162 -17.08 -13.50 -19.76
C LEU A 162 -18.32 -14.16 -20.36
N HIS A 163 -18.27 -14.48 -21.66
CA HIS A 163 -19.29 -15.27 -22.36
C HIS A 163 -20.74 -14.84 -22.10
N ILE A 164 -21.03 -13.55 -22.28
CA ILE A 164 -22.39 -13.02 -22.17
C ILE A 164 -23.25 -13.62 -23.29
N THR A 165 -24.31 -14.33 -22.93
CA THR A 165 -25.27 -14.95 -23.85
C THR A 165 -26.69 -14.51 -23.52
N VAL A 166 -27.50 -14.36 -24.57
CA VAL A 166 -28.92 -14.03 -24.46
C VAL A 166 -29.72 -15.09 -25.21
N LYS A 167 -30.70 -15.70 -24.54
CA LYS A 167 -31.59 -16.69 -25.12
C LYS A 167 -33.02 -16.21 -24.95
N CYS A 168 -33.75 -16.06 -26.05
CA CYS A 168 -35.15 -15.65 -26.02
C CYS A 168 -36.05 -16.78 -26.49
N VAL A 169 -37.18 -16.95 -25.83
CA VAL A 169 -38.23 -17.91 -26.13
C VAL A 169 -39.50 -17.12 -26.39
N GLU A 170 -40.31 -17.58 -27.35
CA GLU A 170 -41.52 -16.86 -27.78
C GLU A 170 -42.79 -17.23 -27.00
N ASP A 171 -42.80 -18.38 -26.31
CA ASP A 171 -43.99 -18.90 -25.62
C ASP A 171 -43.65 -19.56 -24.27
N PRO A 172 -43.91 -18.88 -23.13
CA PRO A 172 -44.24 -17.46 -23.03
C PRO A 172 -43.04 -16.58 -23.45
N PRO A 173 -43.26 -15.33 -23.92
CA PRO A 173 -42.18 -14.45 -24.34
C PRO A 173 -41.26 -14.11 -23.15
N HIS A 174 -40.03 -14.63 -23.17
CA HIS A 174 -39.02 -14.30 -22.18
C HIS A 174 -37.60 -14.39 -22.75
N CYS A 175 -36.70 -13.55 -22.23
CA CYS A 175 -35.27 -13.64 -22.52
C CYS A 175 -34.49 -13.93 -21.23
N THR A 176 -33.56 -14.89 -21.32
CA THR A 176 -32.59 -15.21 -20.27
C THR A 176 -31.22 -14.68 -20.67
N VAL A 177 -30.64 -13.86 -19.80
CA VAL A 177 -29.26 -13.38 -19.94
C VAL A 177 -28.36 -14.18 -19.00
N GLN A 178 -27.27 -14.74 -19.52
CA GLN A 178 -26.31 -15.55 -18.77
C GLN A 178 -24.89 -15.06 -19.05
N TRP A 179 -24.02 -15.11 -18.04
CA TRP A 179 -22.61 -14.79 -18.18
C TRP A 179 -21.77 -15.65 -17.24
N GLU A 180 -20.49 -15.76 -17.55
CA GLU A 180 -19.50 -16.44 -16.73
C GLU A 180 -18.71 -15.42 -15.91
N GLU A 181 -18.42 -15.75 -14.66
CA GLU A 181 -17.60 -14.90 -13.80
C GLU A 181 -16.15 -14.87 -14.31
N PRO A 182 -15.49 -13.71 -14.29
CA PRO A 182 -14.13 -13.62 -14.81
C PRO A 182 -13.08 -14.26 -13.89
N PHE A 183 -13.43 -14.59 -12.64
CA PHE A 183 -12.55 -15.20 -11.66
C PHE A 183 -13.23 -16.36 -10.93
N GLU A 184 -12.46 -17.42 -10.68
CA GLU A 184 -12.89 -18.53 -9.84
C GLU A 184 -12.66 -18.20 -8.35
N HIS A 185 -13.71 -18.36 -7.54
CA HIS A 185 -13.75 -18.44 -6.05
C HIS A 185 -13.77 -17.15 -5.19
N ASN A 186 -14.61 -17.24 -4.13
CA ASN A 186 -14.64 -16.49 -2.86
C ASN A 186 -14.89 -14.98 -2.88
N ARG A 187 -15.42 -14.42 -3.97
CA ARG A 187 -15.83 -13.00 -4.01
C ARG A 187 -17.30 -12.89 -4.36
N CYS A 188 -18.01 -12.04 -3.64
CA CYS A 188 -19.36 -11.64 -4.00
C CYS A 188 -19.24 -10.56 -5.09
N PHE A 189 -19.62 -10.90 -6.32
CA PHE A 189 -19.69 -9.92 -7.41
C PHE A 189 -21.09 -9.30 -7.46
N GLU A 190 -21.10 -8.01 -7.78
CA GLU A 190 -22.30 -7.26 -8.08
C GLU A 190 -22.20 -6.84 -9.55
N TYR A 191 -23.28 -7.08 -10.30
CA TYR A 191 -23.32 -6.83 -11.74
C TYR A 191 -24.42 -5.79 -12.03
N GLU A 192 -24.07 -4.81 -12.86
CA GLU A 192 -25.02 -3.88 -13.45
C GLU A 192 -25.27 -4.29 -14.90
N ILE A 193 -26.55 -4.40 -15.29
CA ILE A 193 -26.96 -4.73 -16.65
C ILE A 193 -27.77 -3.56 -17.18
N ASP A 194 -27.26 -2.92 -18.24
CA ASP A 194 -27.97 -1.88 -18.97
C ASP A 194 -28.66 -2.49 -20.21
N ILE A 195 -29.97 -2.30 -20.32
CA ILE A 195 -30.80 -2.83 -21.40
C ILE A 195 -31.53 -1.67 -22.08
N GLN A 196 -31.15 -1.42 -23.33
CA GLN A 196 -31.72 -0.35 -24.14
C GLN A 196 -32.76 -0.94 -25.11
N SER A 197 -34.04 -0.61 -24.91
CA SER A 197 -35.09 -0.86 -25.89
C SER A 197 -35.31 0.39 -26.75
N LYS A 198 -35.80 0.20 -27.98
CA LYS A 198 -36.14 1.30 -28.89
C LYS A 198 -37.25 2.23 -28.37
N GLU A 199 -37.98 1.81 -27.32
CA GLU A 199 -39.13 2.56 -26.79
C GLU A 199 -39.07 2.86 -25.28
N ASN A 200 -38.12 2.34 -24.50
CA ASN A 200 -37.89 2.67 -23.08
C ASN A 200 -36.52 2.19 -22.55
N GLU A 201 -35.96 2.88 -21.54
CA GLU A 201 -34.77 2.45 -20.76
C GLU A 201 -35.25 1.63 -19.55
N VAL A 202 -34.81 0.37 -19.42
CA VAL A 202 -35.13 -0.47 -18.25
C VAL A 202 -33.83 -0.81 -17.54
N ARG A 203 -33.64 -0.27 -16.33
CA ARG A 203 -32.55 -0.64 -15.43
C ARG A 203 -33.03 -1.71 -14.47
N VAL A 204 -32.36 -2.87 -14.43
CA VAL A 204 -32.65 -3.93 -13.45
C VAL A 204 -31.37 -4.43 -12.78
N ILE A 205 -31.47 -4.76 -11.49
CA ILE A 205 -30.43 -5.40 -10.65
C ILE A 205 -31.18 -6.49 -9.82
N PHE A 206 -30.79 -7.74 -9.57
CA PHE A 206 -29.51 -8.45 -9.35
C PHE A 206 -29.64 -9.97 -9.69
N GLY A 207 -28.54 -10.68 -10.02
CA GLY A 207 -28.49 -12.17 -10.12
C GLY A 207 -27.22 -12.69 -10.83
N THR A 208 -27.01 -14.01 -10.93
CA THR A 208 -26.05 -14.67 -11.87
C THR A 208 -26.70 -15.04 -13.20
N ALA A 209 -28.02 -14.94 -13.25
CA ALA A 209 -28.87 -15.01 -14.41
C ALA A 209 -30.08 -14.13 -14.13
N PHE A 210 -30.62 -13.52 -15.18
CA PHE A 210 -31.82 -12.69 -15.08
C PHE A 210 -32.79 -13.05 -16.22
N GLU A 211 -34.08 -13.11 -15.87
CA GLU A 211 -35.17 -13.37 -16.81
C GLU A 211 -35.99 -12.10 -17.01
N ILE A 212 -36.23 -11.76 -18.27
CA ILE A 212 -37.06 -10.63 -18.67
C ILE A 212 -38.28 -11.20 -19.37
N GLY A 213 -39.47 -10.98 -18.80
CA GLY A 213 -40.71 -11.12 -19.55
C GLY A 213 -40.83 -9.97 -20.54
N ILE A 214 -41.07 -10.29 -21.81
CA ILE A 214 -41.33 -9.30 -22.88
C ILE A 214 -42.84 -9.18 -23.10
#